data_AF-A0A3C0VLU2-F1
#
_entry.id   AF-A0A3C0VLU2-F1
#
_cell.length_a   1.000
_cell.length_b   1.000
_cell.length_c   1.000
_cell.angle_alpha   90.00
_cell.angle_beta   90.00
_cell.angle_gamma   90.00
#
_symmetry.space_group_name_H-M   'P 1'
#
loop_
_entity.id
_entity.type
_entity.pdbx_description
1 polymer ?
#
loop_
_entity_poly.entity_id
_entity_poly.type
_entity_poly.pdbx_seq_one_letter_code
_entity_poly.pdbx_strand_id
1 'polypeptide(L)'
;MFCLELDRSINRLLVASPIALVLLFVTLSGTLANVSVHLKSSHEGWINTGLEAAKGDKILVSVEGSLDIGLAAPMEGRQLIWVRFGNDGDVFQLTFNDEIITANNVGLLHVAFLNPPNVVLGNRKGKLNSSYKMIPETDLDFKVFAAKLGGFRPDQTKFAKSLAKAERNAELVKSLPSGFDHLWYLGASNIFASKQTSRGPGVFVKTNDDGGIIKKDLDIPLTKTTEIDFSWLYRKLPATAPETTLPAHDYMSIAIEFDNGQDITWYWSHSLAPETFYRCPLAGWDKVETHIVVQSGQDGLGEWHEHKRNIFTDYSTSVGGEMPKKIVGVWFIGNSMFGRRGADAEFANISVQDGNTQISIFDTDAN
;
A
#
# COMPACT_ATOMS: atom_id res chain seq x y z
N MET A 1 -93.96 -40.49 37.77
CA MET A 1 -94.79 -41.19 36.78
C MET A 1 -94.05 -41.09 35.45
N PHE A 2 -93.47 -42.21 35.00
CA PHE A 2 -92.99 -42.56 33.65
C PHE A 2 -92.21 -41.57 32.74
N CYS A 3 -91.00 -42.03 32.37
CA CYS A 3 -90.39 -42.02 31.02
C CYS A 3 -89.98 -40.66 30.39
N LEU A 4 -88.85 -40.49 29.70
CA LEU A 4 -87.90 -41.40 29.05
C LEU A 4 -86.56 -40.67 28.84
N GLU A 5 -85.45 -41.39 28.96
CA GLU A 5 -84.13 -41.03 28.43
C GLU A 5 -84.08 -41.26 26.90
N LEU A 6 -83.35 -40.42 26.17
CA LEU A 6 -82.72 -40.77 24.88
C LEU A 6 -81.57 -39.81 24.54
N ASP A 7 -80.36 -40.29 24.86
CA ASP A 7 -79.12 -40.38 24.08
C ASP A 7 -78.35 -39.16 23.48
N ARG A 8 -77.04 -39.38 23.46
CA ARG A 8 -75.80 -38.62 23.20
C ARG A 8 -75.71 -37.72 21.96
N SER A 9 -75.12 -36.54 22.13
CA SER A 9 -73.70 -36.24 21.80
C SER A 9 -73.48 -34.73 21.63
N ILE A 10 -72.62 -34.13 22.46
CA ILE A 10 -72.21 -32.73 22.32
C ILE A 10 -70.80 -32.72 21.74
N ASN A 11 -70.69 -32.11 20.56
CA ASN A 11 -69.45 -31.83 19.87
C ASN A 11 -69.22 -30.32 19.91
N ARG A 12 -67.98 -29.95 20.25
CA ARG A 12 -67.25 -28.73 19.85
C ARG A 12 -67.22 -27.47 20.74
N LEU A 13 -65.96 -27.24 21.15
CA LEU A 13 -65.17 -26.01 21.14
C LEU A 13 -65.26 -25.01 22.31
N LEU A 14 -64.30 -25.20 23.21
CA LEU A 14 -63.58 -24.18 23.98
C LEU A 14 -63.08 -23.03 23.09
N VAL A 15 -63.35 -21.78 23.48
CA VAL A 15 -62.42 -20.66 23.26
C VAL A 15 -62.46 -19.76 24.51
N ALA A 16 -61.38 -19.77 25.27
CA ALA A 16 -61.04 -18.77 26.27
C ALA A 16 -60.04 -17.78 25.64
N SER A 17 -60.26 -16.48 25.86
CA SER A 17 -59.26 -15.42 25.64
C SER A 17 -57.97 -15.74 26.40
N PRO A 18 -56.78 -15.31 25.91
CA PRO A 18 -56.15 -14.16 26.56
C PRO A 18 -55.12 -13.34 25.72
N ILE A 19 -54.79 -12.14 26.25
CA ILE A 19 -53.51 -11.41 26.16
C ILE A 19 -53.05 -10.94 24.77
N ALA A 20 -53.18 -9.63 24.53
CA ALA A 20 -52.50 -8.94 23.43
C ALA A 20 -51.00 -8.89 23.69
N LEU A 21 -50.26 -9.71 22.94
CA LEU A 21 -48.81 -9.71 22.85
C LEU A 21 -48.37 -8.46 22.07
N VAL A 22 -47.73 -7.51 22.75
CA VAL A 22 -47.01 -6.41 22.09
C VAL A 22 -45.81 -7.04 21.37
N LEU A 23 -45.92 -7.22 20.06
CA LEU A 23 -44.79 -7.57 19.20
C LEU A 23 -43.81 -6.39 19.19
N LEU A 24 -42.78 -6.50 20.04
CA LEU A 24 -41.56 -5.74 19.89
C LEU A 24 -40.89 -6.25 18.59
N PHE A 25 -41.02 -5.51 17.49
CA PHE A 25 -40.17 -5.73 16.32
C PHE A 25 -38.74 -5.36 16.71
N VAL A 26 -37.96 -6.33 17.17
CA VAL A 26 -36.51 -6.25 17.10
C VAL A 26 -36.19 -6.37 15.61
N THR A 27 -35.93 -5.23 14.97
CA THR A 27 -35.21 -5.24 13.70
C THR A 27 -33.84 -5.84 13.99
N LEU A 28 -33.63 -7.11 13.69
CA LEU A 28 -32.28 -7.61 13.48
C LEU A 28 -31.69 -6.73 12.38
N SER A 29 -30.75 -5.86 12.75
CA SER A 29 -29.86 -5.22 11.80
C SER A 29 -29.09 -6.33 11.11
N GLY A 30 -29.61 -6.79 9.96
CA GLY A 30 -28.90 -7.74 9.13
C GLY A 30 -27.62 -7.08 8.67
N THR A 31 -26.49 -7.42 9.29
CA THR A 31 -25.17 -7.05 8.78
C THR A 31 -25.07 -7.54 7.35
N LEU A 32 -24.89 -6.61 6.40
CA LEU A 32 -24.73 -6.95 4.99
C LEU A 32 -23.50 -7.85 4.83
N ALA A 33 -23.70 -9.09 4.38
CA ALA A 33 -22.61 -10.03 4.14
C ALA A 33 -21.74 -9.64 2.94
N ASN A 34 -22.27 -8.79 2.06
CA ASN A 34 -21.61 -8.19 0.92
C ASN A 34 -22.20 -6.81 0.60
N VAL A 35 -21.40 -5.95 -0.02
CA VAL A 35 -21.74 -4.58 -0.38
C VAL A 35 -21.08 -4.21 -1.71
N SER A 36 -21.68 -3.25 -2.41
CA SER A 36 -21.05 -2.62 -3.57
C SER A 36 -21.23 -1.11 -3.48
N VAL A 37 -20.15 -0.37 -3.69
CA VAL A 37 -20.15 1.10 -3.75
C VAL A 37 -19.54 1.55 -5.08
N HIS A 38 -19.97 2.71 -5.54
CA HIS A 38 -19.49 3.32 -6.78
C HIS A 38 -18.91 4.69 -6.42
N LEU A 39 -17.59 4.83 -6.60
CA LEU A 39 -16.88 6.10 -6.47
C LEU A 39 -17.01 6.86 -7.79
N LYS A 40 -17.56 8.07 -7.70
CA LYS A 40 -17.90 8.93 -8.84
C LYS A 40 -17.11 10.23 -8.88
N SER A 41 -16.53 10.65 -7.75
CA SER A 41 -15.76 11.88 -7.68
C SER A 41 -14.56 11.76 -6.74
N SER A 42 -13.45 12.39 -7.11
CA SER A 42 -12.26 12.50 -6.26
C SER A 42 -12.50 13.28 -4.96
N HIS A 43 -13.65 13.97 -4.82
CA HIS A 43 -14.04 14.77 -3.64
C HIS A 43 -14.99 14.06 -2.66
N GLU A 44 -15.35 12.79 -2.90
CA GLU A 44 -16.25 12.04 -2.00
C GLU A 44 -15.61 11.69 -0.64
N GLY A 45 -14.29 11.72 -0.55
CA GLY A 45 -13.54 11.36 0.64
C GLY A 45 -13.71 9.90 1.03
N TRP A 46 -13.84 9.63 2.32
CA TRP A 46 -14.08 8.28 2.84
C TRP A 46 -15.55 7.91 2.72
N ILE A 47 -15.85 6.94 1.86
CA ILE A 47 -17.19 6.37 1.72
C ILE A 47 -17.35 5.19 2.65
N ASN A 48 -18.38 5.25 3.50
CA ASN A 48 -18.82 4.12 4.30
C ASN A 48 -19.57 3.12 3.42
N THR A 49 -19.08 1.87 3.40
CA THR A 49 -19.67 0.82 2.55
C THR A 49 -20.90 0.14 3.18
N GLY A 50 -21.13 0.31 4.48
CA GLY A 50 -22.15 -0.41 5.25
C GLY A 50 -21.74 -1.82 5.70
N LEU A 51 -20.55 -2.31 5.32
CA LEU A 51 -20.04 -3.61 5.73
C LEU A 51 -19.29 -3.49 7.07
N GLU A 52 -19.90 -3.97 8.15
CA GLU A 52 -19.27 -4.03 9.47
C GLU A 52 -18.25 -5.16 9.53
N ALA A 53 -17.11 -4.98 10.19
CA ALA A 53 -16.10 -6.02 10.40
C ALA A 53 -15.63 -6.05 11.86
N ALA A 54 -15.38 -7.25 12.38
CA ALA A 54 -14.58 -7.43 13.58
C ALA A 54 -13.09 -7.51 13.20
N LYS A 55 -12.20 -7.13 14.14
CA LYS A 55 -10.77 -7.30 13.94
C LYS A 55 -10.45 -8.78 13.68
N GLY A 56 -9.70 -9.06 12.62
CA GLY A 56 -9.36 -10.42 12.18
C GLY A 56 -10.32 -11.02 11.15
N ASP A 57 -11.48 -10.39 10.88
CA ASP A 57 -12.36 -10.82 9.80
C ASP A 57 -11.63 -10.78 8.45
N LYS A 58 -11.78 -11.84 7.66
CA LYS A 58 -11.30 -11.88 6.27
C LYS A 58 -12.38 -11.36 5.31
N ILE A 59 -12.00 -10.40 4.49
CA ILE A 59 -12.90 -9.70 3.57
C ILE A 59 -12.30 -9.79 2.17
N LEU A 60 -13.07 -10.30 1.22
CA LEU A 60 -12.76 -10.12 -0.19
C LEU A 60 -13.09 -8.67 -0.55
N VAL A 61 -12.12 -7.95 -1.13
CA VAL A 61 -12.33 -6.68 -1.81
C VAL A 61 -11.99 -6.85 -3.27
N SER A 62 -12.87 -6.37 -4.15
CA SER A 62 -12.69 -6.38 -5.59
C SER A 62 -12.97 -4.99 -6.14
N VAL A 63 -12.08 -4.46 -6.96
CA VAL A 63 -12.20 -3.14 -7.58
C VAL A 63 -12.21 -3.28 -9.09
N GLU A 64 -13.23 -2.71 -9.71
CA GLU A 64 -13.36 -2.58 -11.16
C GLU A 64 -13.34 -1.10 -11.53
N GLY A 65 -12.69 -0.77 -12.65
CA GLY A 65 -12.55 0.60 -13.13
C GLY A 65 -11.10 0.97 -13.40
N SER A 66 -10.90 2.08 -14.10
CA SER A 66 -9.59 2.66 -14.33
C SER A 66 -9.72 4.17 -14.50
N LEU A 67 -8.61 4.88 -14.33
CA LEU A 67 -8.53 6.32 -14.53
C LEU A 67 -7.39 6.64 -15.50
N ASP A 68 -7.72 7.30 -16.60
CA ASP A 68 -6.71 7.86 -17.50
C ASP A 68 -6.29 9.23 -16.98
N ILE A 69 -5.02 9.34 -16.60
CA ILE A 69 -4.38 10.59 -16.16
C ILE A 69 -3.26 11.04 -17.12
N GLY A 70 -3.28 10.56 -18.37
CA GLY A 70 -2.28 10.89 -19.39
C GLY A 70 -0.96 10.13 -19.26
N LEU A 71 -0.96 8.97 -18.58
CA LEU A 71 0.17 8.05 -18.53
C LEU A 71 0.13 7.03 -19.67
N ALA A 72 1.18 6.21 -19.81
CA ALA A 72 1.26 5.20 -20.86
C ALA A 72 0.14 4.13 -20.79
N ALA A 73 -0.45 3.93 -19.61
CA ALA A 73 -1.63 3.12 -19.40
C ALA A 73 -2.51 3.72 -18.29
N PRO A 74 -3.84 3.49 -18.30
CA PRO A 74 -4.72 3.90 -17.22
C PRO A 74 -4.28 3.35 -15.87
N MET A 75 -4.53 4.11 -14.81
CA MET A 75 -4.34 3.64 -13.45
C MET A 75 -5.50 2.74 -13.02
N GLU A 76 -5.18 1.67 -12.30
CA GLU A 76 -6.16 0.68 -11.82
C GLU A 76 -6.56 0.93 -10.36
N GLY A 77 -7.59 0.21 -9.91
CA GLY A 77 -8.10 0.29 -8.54
C GLY A 77 -7.03 0.08 -7.47
N ARG A 78 -6.15 -0.91 -7.64
CA ARG A 78 -5.03 -1.19 -6.71
C ARG A 78 -4.10 0.00 -6.52
N GLN A 79 -3.96 0.88 -7.51
CA GLN A 79 -3.07 2.04 -7.44
C GLN A 79 -3.71 3.28 -6.83
N LEU A 80 -5.04 3.27 -6.62
CA LEU A 80 -5.81 4.49 -6.34
C LEU A 80 -6.80 4.34 -5.17
N ILE A 81 -7.24 3.12 -4.86
CA ILE A 81 -8.26 2.86 -3.85
C ILE A 81 -7.62 2.50 -2.52
N TRP A 82 -8.01 3.28 -1.51
CA TRP A 82 -7.59 3.15 -0.13
C TRP A 82 -8.71 2.58 0.72
N VAL A 83 -8.33 1.83 1.75
CA VAL A 83 -9.24 1.10 2.62
C VAL A 83 -8.90 1.39 4.09
N ARG A 84 -9.93 1.44 4.95
CA ARG A 84 -9.78 1.42 6.42
C ARG A 84 -11.00 0.82 7.11
N PHE A 85 -10.84 0.44 8.38
CA PHE A 85 -11.92 -0.08 9.22
C PHE A 85 -12.24 0.87 10.38
N GLY A 86 -13.49 1.32 10.43
CA GLY A 86 -13.92 2.36 11.36
C GLY A 86 -13.24 3.71 11.10
N ASN A 87 -13.35 4.62 12.07
CA ASN A 87 -12.73 5.95 12.00
C ASN A 87 -11.26 5.96 12.46
N ASP A 88 -10.84 4.92 13.20
CA ASP A 88 -9.52 4.84 13.85
C ASP A 88 -8.65 3.67 13.34
N GLY A 89 -9.12 2.94 12.33
CA GLY A 89 -8.32 1.90 11.67
C GLY A 89 -7.19 2.50 10.86
N ASP A 90 -6.09 1.75 10.74
CA ASP A 90 -5.00 2.15 9.86
C ASP A 90 -5.45 2.10 8.41
N VAL A 91 -5.08 3.12 7.64
CA VAL A 91 -5.27 3.15 6.19
C VAL A 91 -4.25 2.26 5.51
N PHE A 92 -4.67 1.63 4.43
CA PHE A 92 -3.79 0.91 3.52
C PHE A 92 -4.40 0.92 2.12
N GLN A 93 -3.55 0.71 1.13
CA GLN A 93 -3.95 0.53 -0.26
C GLN A 93 -3.97 -0.97 -0.58
N LEU A 94 -4.78 -1.37 -1.55
CA LEU A 94 -4.78 -2.73 -2.05
C LEU A 94 -3.50 -3.03 -2.83
N THR A 95 -2.99 -4.25 -2.69
CA THR A 95 -1.90 -4.80 -3.49
C THR A 95 -2.39 -5.22 -4.87
N PHE A 96 -3.62 -5.73 -4.94
CA PHE A 96 -4.24 -6.24 -6.16
C PHE A 96 -5.69 -5.76 -6.30
N ASN A 97 -6.23 -5.74 -7.52
CA ASN A 97 -7.64 -5.35 -7.73
C ASN A 97 -8.62 -6.34 -7.10
N ASP A 98 -8.24 -7.61 -6.96
CA ASP A 98 -9.00 -8.64 -6.24
C ASP A 98 -8.13 -9.16 -5.09
N GLU A 99 -8.50 -8.90 -3.84
CA GLU A 99 -7.65 -9.19 -2.68
C GLU A 99 -8.45 -9.64 -1.45
N ILE A 100 -7.91 -10.60 -0.70
CA ILE A 100 -8.43 -10.97 0.62
C ILE A 100 -7.66 -10.16 1.65
N ILE A 101 -8.32 -9.17 2.23
CA ILE A 101 -7.76 -8.34 3.29
C ILE A 101 -8.21 -8.84 4.66
N THR A 102 -7.41 -8.55 5.69
CA THR A 102 -7.76 -8.82 7.08
C THR A 102 -8.11 -7.51 7.77
N ALA A 103 -9.27 -7.46 8.44
CA ALA A 103 -9.68 -6.29 9.20
C ALA A 103 -8.70 -6.02 10.35
N ASN A 104 -7.96 -4.91 10.26
CA ASN A 104 -6.98 -4.50 11.27
C ASN A 104 -7.62 -3.88 12.52
N ASN A 105 -8.88 -3.47 12.42
CA ASN A 105 -9.66 -2.84 13.46
C ASN A 105 -11.13 -3.25 13.38
N VAL A 106 -11.88 -3.00 14.44
CA VAL A 106 -13.34 -3.15 14.46
C VAL A 106 -14.01 -1.93 13.82
N GLY A 107 -15.11 -2.16 13.09
CA GLY A 107 -15.98 -1.11 12.57
C GLY A 107 -16.38 -1.30 11.12
N LEU A 108 -16.99 -0.27 10.55
CA LEU A 108 -17.43 -0.25 9.15
C LEU A 108 -16.23 -0.14 8.20
N LEU A 109 -16.24 -0.94 7.13
CA LEU A 109 -15.32 -0.81 6.02
C LEU A 109 -15.57 0.52 5.29
N HIS A 110 -14.54 1.32 5.16
CA HIS A 110 -14.53 2.54 4.36
C HIS A 110 -13.56 2.41 3.20
N VAL A 111 -13.92 3.02 2.07
CA VAL A 111 -13.07 3.10 0.89
C VAL A 111 -12.98 4.54 0.38
N ALA A 112 -11.88 4.91 -0.25
CA ALA A 112 -11.67 6.24 -0.81
C ALA A 112 -10.76 6.19 -2.03
N PHE A 113 -10.97 7.12 -2.95
CA PHE A 113 -9.96 7.50 -3.95
C PHE A 113 -9.07 8.59 -3.34
N LEU A 114 -7.76 8.34 -3.20
CA LEU A 114 -6.82 9.30 -2.62
C LEU A 114 -5.55 9.39 -3.48
N ASN A 115 -5.45 10.45 -4.26
CA ASN A 115 -4.31 10.71 -5.15
C ASN A 115 -4.01 12.22 -5.25
N PRO A 116 -2.74 12.66 -5.14
CA PRO A 116 -1.57 11.89 -4.71
C PRO A 116 -1.59 11.68 -3.17
N PRO A 117 -1.38 10.45 -2.67
CA PRO A 117 -1.66 10.10 -1.29
C PRO A 117 -0.79 10.85 -0.27
N ASN A 118 0.49 11.10 -0.58
CA ASN A 118 1.40 11.89 0.25
C ASN A 118 0.95 13.35 0.47
N VAL A 119 0.12 13.90 -0.41
CA VAL A 119 -0.43 15.26 -0.29
C VAL A 119 -1.75 15.27 0.48
N VAL A 120 -2.61 14.27 0.22
CA VAL A 120 -3.98 14.27 0.73
C VAL A 120 -4.14 13.55 2.07
N LEU A 121 -3.30 12.55 2.37
CA LEU A 121 -3.30 11.87 3.67
C LEU A 121 -2.48 12.66 4.69
N GLY A 122 -3.09 12.97 5.83
CA GLY A 122 -2.46 13.67 6.95
C GLY A 122 -1.97 12.76 8.06
N ASN A 123 -2.51 11.54 8.19
CA ASN A 123 -2.01 10.55 9.13
C ASN A 123 -2.44 9.12 8.75
N ARG A 124 -1.84 8.15 9.44
CA ARG A 124 -2.09 6.70 9.27
C ARG A 124 -3.53 6.28 9.58
N LYS A 125 -4.34 7.14 10.21
CA LYS A 125 -5.76 6.88 10.51
C LYS A 125 -6.72 7.39 9.43
N GLY A 126 -6.19 8.02 8.38
CA GLY A 126 -6.97 8.52 7.26
C GLY A 126 -7.55 9.91 7.47
N LYS A 127 -7.02 10.70 8.42
CA LYS A 127 -7.31 12.13 8.44
C LYS A 127 -6.81 12.74 7.13
N LEU A 128 -7.66 13.47 6.44
CA LEU A 128 -7.29 14.17 5.21
C LEU A 128 -6.67 15.54 5.54
N ASN A 129 -5.64 15.92 4.79
CA ASN A 129 -5.03 17.25 4.87
C ASN A 129 -5.97 18.32 4.33
N SER A 130 -5.74 19.57 4.72
CA SER A 130 -6.45 20.72 4.14
C SER A 130 -6.29 20.79 2.62
N SER A 131 -5.16 20.32 2.10
CA SER A 131 -4.86 20.23 0.66
C SER A 131 -5.81 19.33 -0.12
N TYR A 132 -6.49 18.39 0.53
CA TYR A 132 -7.45 17.51 -0.13
C TYR A 132 -8.53 18.30 -0.88
N LYS A 133 -9.05 19.37 -0.25
CA LYS A 133 -10.08 20.25 -0.86
C LYS A 133 -9.55 21.13 -1.99
N MET A 134 -8.24 21.20 -2.17
CA MET A 134 -7.58 22.01 -3.20
C MET A 134 -7.26 21.20 -4.46
N ILE A 135 -7.33 19.86 -4.41
CA ILE A 135 -7.12 19.01 -5.57
C ILE A 135 -8.29 19.24 -6.55
N PRO A 136 -8.03 19.38 -7.87
CA PRO A 136 -9.10 19.46 -8.86
C PRO A 136 -10.04 18.26 -8.77
N GLU A 137 -11.34 18.51 -8.88
CA GLU A 137 -12.32 17.42 -8.95
C GLU A 137 -12.09 16.60 -10.23
N THR A 138 -12.23 15.29 -10.11
CA THR A 138 -12.06 14.34 -11.21
C THR A 138 -13.21 13.35 -11.16
N ASP A 139 -13.89 13.17 -12.29
CA ASP A 139 -14.93 12.17 -12.44
C ASP A 139 -14.32 10.77 -12.39
N LEU A 140 -14.96 9.88 -11.63
CA LEU A 140 -14.52 8.50 -11.41
C LEU A 140 -15.59 7.50 -11.87
N ASP A 141 -15.17 6.30 -12.26
CA ASP A 141 -16.05 5.13 -12.47
C ASP A 141 -15.39 3.90 -11.84
N PHE A 142 -15.15 3.96 -10.53
CA PHE A 142 -14.64 2.83 -9.76
C PHE A 142 -15.77 2.15 -8.99
N LYS A 143 -15.95 0.86 -9.23
CA LYS A 143 -16.89 0.01 -8.51
C LYS A 143 -16.11 -0.86 -7.55
N VAL A 144 -16.37 -0.69 -6.26
CA VAL A 144 -15.79 -1.52 -5.21
C VAL A 144 -16.85 -2.49 -4.72
N PHE A 145 -16.52 -3.77 -4.74
CA PHE A 145 -17.28 -4.85 -4.13
C PHE A 145 -16.52 -5.37 -2.92
N ALA A 146 -17.23 -5.58 -1.80
CA ALA A 146 -16.64 -6.19 -0.62
C ALA A 146 -17.55 -7.25 -0.01
N ALA A 147 -16.98 -8.35 0.50
CA ALA A 147 -17.75 -9.43 1.12
C ALA A 147 -16.97 -10.20 2.19
N LYS A 148 -17.61 -10.49 3.32
CA LYS A 148 -17.04 -11.34 4.37
C LYS A 148 -16.96 -12.81 3.95
N LEU A 149 -15.82 -13.46 4.16
CA LEU A 149 -15.58 -14.85 3.74
C LEU A 149 -16.39 -15.93 4.48
N GLY A 150 -17.12 -15.59 5.55
CA GLY A 150 -17.96 -16.52 6.32
C GLY A 150 -19.49 -16.32 6.23
N GLY A 151 -20.00 -15.43 5.36
CA GLY A 151 -21.44 -15.09 5.27
C GLY A 151 -22.17 -15.71 4.07
N PHE A 152 -23.51 -15.76 4.13
CA PHE A 152 -24.39 -16.15 3.00
C PHE A 152 -24.32 -15.15 1.83
N ARG A 153 -24.36 -15.62 0.58
CA ARG A 153 -24.08 -14.80 -0.62
C ARG A 153 -25.06 -15.05 -1.78
N PRO A 154 -25.69 -13.99 -2.34
CA PRO A 154 -26.71 -14.11 -3.38
C PRO A 154 -26.19 -14.17 -4.83
N ASP A 155 -25.02 -13.59 -5.17
CA ASP A 155 -24.39 -13.75 -6.50
C ASP A 155 -23.14 -14.65 -6.39
N GLN A 156 -23.32 -15.95 -6.62
CA GLN A 156 -22.22 -16.91 -6.50
C GLN A 156 -21.21 -16.80 -7.64
N THR A 157 -21.59 -16.33 -8.83
CA THR A 157 -20.71 -16.46 -10.02
C THR A 157 -19.65 -15.36 -10.08
N LYS A 158 -20.04 -14.08 -9.91
CA LYS A 158 -19.06 -12.97 -9.87
C LYS A 158 -18.18 -13.11 -8.64
N PHE A 159 -18.81 -13.40 -7.49
CA PHE A 159 -18.12 -13.63 -6.23
C PHE A 159 -17.07 -14.75 -6.34
N ALA A 160 -17.43 -15.93 -6.87
CA ALA A 160 -16.49 -17.05 -6.98
C ALA A 160 -15.30 -16.72 -7.88
N LYS A 161 -15.50 -15.95 -8.97
CA LYS A 161 -14.42 -15.50 -9.85
C LYS A 161 -13.45 -14.56 -9.12
N SER A 162 -13.96 -13.54 -8.43
CA SER A 162 -13.13 -12.61 -7.67
C SER A 162 -12.43 -13.31 -6.50
N LEU A 163 -13.11 -14.23 -5.80
CA LEU A 163 -12.49 -15.02 -4.74
C LEU A 163 -11.33 -15.87 -5.28
N ALA A 164 -11.54 -16.61 -6.38
CA ALA A 164 -10.48 -17.44 -6.97
C ALA A 164 -9.30 -16.61 -7.51
N LYS A 165 -9.52 -15.36 -7.92
CA LYS A 165 -8.42 -14.43 -8.23
C LYS A 165 -7.70 -13.99 -6.96
N ALA A 166 -8.43 -13.59 -5.93
CA ALA A 166 -7.87 -13.11 -4.69
C ALA A 166 -7.09 -14.20 -3.93
N GLU A 167 -7.54 -15.46 -3.96
CA GLU A 167 -6.81 -16.62 -3.44
C GLU A 167 -5.48 -16.84 -4.17
N ARG A 168 -5.49 -16.78 -5.52
CA ARG A 168 -4.25 -16.83 -6.31
C ARG A 168 -3.33 -15.65 -6.01
N ASN A 169 -3.89 -14.44 -5.87
CA ASN A 169 -3.10 -13.26 -5.54
C ASN A 169 -2.45 -13.36 -4.16
N ALA A 170 -3.13 -13.96 -3.18
CA ALA A 170 -2.56 -14.22 -1.85
C ALA A 170 -1.33 -15.13 -1.90
N GLU A 171 -1.29 -16.10 -2.83
CA GLU A 171 -0.11 -16.95 -3.07
C GLU A 171 1.05 -16.20 -3.74
N LEU A 172 0.78 -15.06 -4.39
CA LEU A 172 1.79 -14.22 -5.05
C LEU A 172 2.41 -13.18 -4.13
N VAL A 173 1.82 -12.90 -2.96
CA VAL A 173 2.32 -11.90 -2.01
C VAL A 173 3.72 -12.31 -1.54
N LYS A 174 4.68 -11.42 -1.77
CA LYS A 174 6.08 -11.62 -1.38
C LYS A 174 6.28 -11.16 0.06
N SER A 175 7.16 -11.85 0.78
CA SER A 175 7.63 -11.39 2.09
C SER A 175 8.67 -10.29 1.93
N LEU A 176 8.64 -9.31 2.83
CA LEU A 176 9.69 -8.29 2.94
C LEU A 176 10.89 -8.82 3.75
N PRO A 177 12.09 -8.25 3.58
CA PRO A 177 13.20 -8.53 4.47
C PRO A 177 12.86 -8.19 5.93
N SER A 178 13.49 -8.86 6.89
CA SER A 178 13.28 -8.63 8.33
C SER A 178 13.47 -7.15 8.70
N GLY A 179 12.53 -6.60 9.46
CA GLY A 179 12.54 -5.21 9.92
C GLY A 179 12.12 -4.17 8.88
N PHE A 180 11.68 -4.59 7.69
CA PHE A 180 11.14 -3.68 6.68
C PHE A 180 9.60 -3.67 6.69
N ASP A 181 9.04 -2.48 6.55
CA ASP A 181 7.61 -2.25 6.35
C ASP A 181 7.37 -1.38 5.11
N HIS A 182 6.21 -1.53 4.47
CA HIS A 182 5.79 -0.60 3.43
C HIS A 182 5.58 0.81 3.98
N LEU A 183 5.94 1.82 3.19
CA LEU A 183 5.63 3.21 3.51
C LEU A 183 4.11 3.43 3.42
N TRP A 184 3.50 3.65 4.58
CA TRP A 184 2.05 3.54 4.74
C TRP A 184 1.21 4.47 3.85
N TYR A 185 1.76 5.60 3.40
CA TYR A 185 1.07 6.58 2.54
C TYR A 185 1.44 6.50 1.06
N LEU A 186 2.17 5.45 0.63
CA LEU A 186 2.35 5.09 -0.78
C LEU A 186 1.67 3.78 -1.18
N GLY A 187 1.20 3.01 -0.20
CA GLY A 187 0.52 1.74 -0.42
C GLY A 187 1.43 0.52 -0.37
N ALA A 188 0.83 -0.66 -0.38
CA ALA A 188 1.54 -1.94 -0.37
C ALA A 188 1.66 -2.46 -1.82
N SER A 189 2.82 -2.25 -2.44
CA SER A 189 3.15 -2.80 -3.75
C SER A 189 3.77 -4.20 -3.62
N ASN A 190 3.48 -5.14 -4.51
CA ASN A 190 4.09 -6.48 -4.49
C ASN A 190 5.41 -6.59 -5.28
N ILE A 191 6.20 -5.50 -5.30
CA ILE A 191 7.44 -5.41 -6.08
C ILE A 191 8.69 -5.84 -5.29
N PHE A 192 8.62 -5.82 -3.96
CA PHE A 192 9.73 -6.14 -3.06
C PHE A 192 9.68 -7.60 -2.60
N ALA A 193 10.84 -8.24 -2.47
CA ALA A 193 10.95 -9.59 -1.93
C ALA A 193 12.23 -9.75 -1.11
N SER A 194 12.13 -10.35 0.08
CA SER A 194 13.27 -10.91 0.80
C SER A 194 13.84 -12.09 0.02
N LYS A 195 15.15 -12.13 -0.16
CA LYS A 195 15.81 -13.26 -0.86
C LYS A 195 17.28 -13.35 -0.53
N GLN A 196 17.78 -14.59 -0.53
CA GLN A 196 19.22 -14.85 -0.58
C GLN A 196 19.74 -14.54 -1.99
N THR A 197 20.54 -13.49 -2.11
CA THR A 197 21.28 -13.12 -3.32
C THR A 197 22.56 -13.95 -3.44
N SER A 198 23.28 -13.83 -4.57
CA SER A 198 24.63 -14.41 -4.68
C SER A 198 25.66 -13.73 -3.78
N ARG A 199 25.32 -12.59 -3.15
CA ARG A 199 26.18 -11.83 -2.24
C ARG A 199 25.79 -11.95 -0.77
N GLY A 200 24.65 -12.56 -0.45
CA GLY A 200 24.12 -12.61 0.92
C GLY A 200 22.62 -12.32 0.98
N PRO A 201 22.05 -12.19 2.19
CA PRO A 201 20.71 -11.67 2.37
C PRO A 201 20.54 -10.30 1.69
N GLY A 202 19.37 -10.09 1.09
CA GLY A 202 19.09 -8.85 0.38
C GLY A 202 17.62 -8.67 0.02
N VAL A 203 17.36 -7.64 -0.78
CA VAL A 203 16.03 -7.36 -1.34
C VAL A 203 16.07 -7.41 -2.85
N PHE A 204 15.07 -8.07 -3.43
CA PHE A 204 14.77 -8.00 -4.85
C PHE A 204 13.69 -6.95 -5.08
N VAL A 205 13.89 -6.10 -6.07
CA VAL A 205 12.92 -5.12 -6.55
C VAL A 205 12.58 -5.49 -7.99
N LYS A 206 11.33 -5.90 -8.22
CA LYS A 206 10.83 -6.20 -9.56
C LYS A 206 9.55 -5.42 -9.81
N THR A 207 9.70 -4.32 -10.52
CA THR A 207 8.59 -3.46 -10.90
C THR A 207 7.95 -3.96 -12.19
N ASN A 208 6.66 -3.76 -12.32
CA ASN A 208 5.92 -3.89 -13.57
C ASN A 208 4.59 -3.17 -13.39
N ASP A 209 4.51 -1.94 -13.91
CA ASP A 209 3.34 -1.09 -13.69
C ASP A 209 3.00 -0.94 -12.19
N ASP A 210 4.00 -0.64 -11.38
CA ASP A 210 3.78 -0.50 -9.94
C ASP A 210 4.84 0.40 -9.33
N GLY A 211 4.56 0.89 -8.12
CA GLY A 211 5.45 1.77 -7.39
C GLY A 211 5.27 1.62 -5.89
N GLY A 212 6.35 1.74 -5.13
CA GLY A 212 6.29 1.68 -3.69
C GLY A 212 7.63 1.91 -3.02
N ILE A 213 7.57 2.03 -1.70
CA ILE A 213 8.73 2.16 -0.83
C ILE A 213 8.59 1.18 0.32
N ILE A 214 9.68 0.51 0.68
CA ILE A 214 9.82 -0.18 1.96
C ILE A 214 10.91 0.52 2.79
N LYS A 215 10.72 0.54 4.11
CA LYS A 215 11.59 1.23 5.06
C LYS A 215 11.98 0.30 6.20
N LYS A 216 13.24 0.34 6.60
CA LYS A 216 13.72 -0.13 7.91
C LYS A 216 14.11 1.08 8.74
N ASP A 217 13.56 1.17 9.95
CA ASP A 217 13.89 2.24 10.89
C ASP A 217 15.34 2.10 11.37
N LEU A 218 16.01 3.25 11.51
CA LEU A 218 17.38 3.36 12.03
C LEU A 218 17.43 4.46 13.09
N ASP A 219 18.47 4.47 13.91
CA ASP A 219 18.80 5.59 14.80
C ASP A 219 20.32 5.73 14.86
N ILE A 220 20.87 6.44 13.87
CA ILE A 220 22.32 6.60 13.69
C ILE A 220 22.65 8.09 13.67
N PRO A 221 23.60 8.58 14.47
CA PRO A 221 24.09 9.96 14.35
C PRO A 221 24.62 10.22 12.94
N LEU A 222 24.28 11.37 12.36
CA LEU A 222 24.91 11.83 11.13
C LEU A 222 26.14 12.66 11.49
N THR A 223 27.32 12.13 11.18
CA THR A 223 28.61 12.82 11.36
C THR A 223 29.35 12.92 10.03
N LYS A 224 30.44 13.70 10.01
CA LYS A 224 31.28 13.84 8.81
C LYS A 224 31.94 12.54 8.35
N THR A 225 32.02 11.54 9.23
CA THR A 225 32.61 10.22 8.95
C THR A 225 31.55 9.16 8.65
N THR A 226 30.27 9.52 8.60
CA THR A 226 29.20 8.54 8.36
C THR A 226 29.17 8.15 6.88
N GLU A 227 29.31 6.85 6.64
CA GLU A 227 29.38 6.25 5.31
C GLU A 227 28.33 5.16 5.15
N ILE A 228 27.88 4.95 3.92
CA ILE A 228 27.11 3.77 3.53
C ILE A 228 27.91 2.99 2.49
N ASP A 229 28.01 1.69 2.73
CA ASP A 229 28.47 0.70 1.76
C ASP A 229 27.25 -0.08 1.27
N PHE A 230 27.12 -0.28 -0.04
CA PHE A 230 26.05 -1.10 -0.60
C PHE A 230 26.49 -1.77 -1.90
N SER A 231 25.89 -2.92 -2.20
CA SER A 231 26.00 -3.54 -3.52
C SER A 231 24.63 -3.58 -4.18
N TRP A 232 24.59 -3.33 -5.49
CA TRP A 232 23.40 -3.58 -6.28
C TRP A 232 23.71 -4.37 -7.56
N LEU A 233 22.69 -4.98 -8.12
CA LEU A 233 22.72 -5.57 -9.45
C LEU A 233 21.45 -5.15 -10.16
N TYR A 234 21.58 -4.40 -11.25
CA TYR A 234 20.45 -4.01 -12.10
C TYR A 234 20.49 -4.87 -13.35
N ARG A 235 19.40 -5.56 -13.65
CA ARG A 235 19.27 -6.30 -14.92
C ARG A 235 18.56 -5.49 -15.99
N LYS A 236 17.71 -4.56 -15.57
CA LYS A 236 16.92 -3.73 -16.46
C LYS A 236 16.52 -2.44 -15.76
N LEU A 237 16.68 -1.31 -16.44
CA LEU A 237 16.25 0.01 -15.97
C LEU A 237 14.78 0.27 -16.38
N PRO A 238 13.97 0.92 -15.51
CA PRO A 238 12.58 1.22 -15.85
C PRO A 238 12.46 2.49 -16.74
N ALA A 239 13.25 3.54 -16.49
CA ALA A 239 13.18 4.81 -17.23
C ALA A 239 13.66 4.77 -18.68
N THR A 240 12.88 5.39 -19.58
CA THR A 240 13.11 5.52 -21.04
C THR A 240 13.90 6.77 -21.43
N ALA A 241 14.06 7.71 -20.51
CA ALA A 241 14.56 9.06 -20.71
C ALA A 241 15.09 9.59 -19.36
N PRO A 242 15.72 10.78 -19.31
CA PRO A 242 16.14 11.38 -18.03
C PRO A 242 15.00 11.46 -17.02
N GLU A 243 15.26 11.01 -15.79
CA GLU A 243 14.24 10.86 -14.74
C GLU A 243 13.83 12.18 -14.07
N THR A 244 14.30 13.32 -14.58
CA THR A 244 14.05 14.65 -13.99
C THR A 244 12.65 15.20 -14.26
N THR A 245 11.80 14.46 -14.96
CA THR A 245 10.43 14.88 -15.32
C THR A 245 9.42 13.80 -14.96
N LEU A 246 8.22 14.21 -14.56
CA LEU A 246 7.14 13.31 -14.13
C LEU A 246 6.91 12.11 -15.09
N PRO A 247 6.78 12.27 -16.42
CA PRO A 247 6.48 11.13 -17.30
C PRO A 247 7.62 10.11 -17.43
N ALA A 248 8.85 10.50 -17.09
CA ALA A 248 10.04 9.66 -17.17
C ALA A 248 10.60 9.28 -15.80
N HIS A 249 9.92 9.65 -14.70
CA HIS A 249 10.43 9.52 -13.33
C HIS A 249 10.32 8.09 -12.77
N ASP A 250 10.75 7.09 -13.54
CA ASP A 250 10.77 5.70 -13.15
C ASP A 250 12.20 5.30 -12.74
N TYR A 251 12.37 4.67 -11.59
CA TYR A 251 13.68 4.25 -11.09
C TYR A 251 13.54 3.13 -10.06
N MET A 252 14.66 2.51 -9.72
CA MET A 252 14.81 1.74 -8.49
C MET A 252 15.98 2.36 -7.73
N SER A 253 15.97 2.31 -6.41
CA SER A 253 17.01 2.97 -5.62
C SER A 253 17.09 2.45 -4.18
N ILE A 254 18.16 2.90 -3.52
CA ILE A 254 18.33 2.89 -2.07
C ILE A 254 18.38 4.34 -1.59
N ALA A 255 17.73 4.63 -0.45
CA ALA A 255 17.71 5.98 0.12
C ALA A 255 18.00 5.99 1.62
N ILE A 256 18.42 7.14 2.14
CA ILE A 256 18.60 7.41 3.56
C ILE A 256 17.68 8.56 3.97
N GLU A 257 16.85 8.31 4.97
CA GLU A 257 15.94 9.29 5.57
C GLU A 257 16.59 9.94 6.79
N PHE A 258 16.38 11.24 6.95
CA PHE A 258 16.92 12.05 8.03
C PHE A 258 15.84 12.55 8.99
N ASP A 259 16.25 12.92 10.21
CA ASP A 259 15.36 13.40 11.27
C ASP A 259 14.68 14.76 10.98
N ASN A 260 15.14 15.47 9.95
CA ASN A 260 14.47 16.68 9.45
C ASN A 260 13.41 16.41 8.38
N GLY A 261 13.12 15.14 8.09
CA GLY A 261 12.08 14.71 7.16
C GLY A 261 12.47 14.79 5.68
N GLN A 262 13.75 15.01 5.37
CA GLN A 262 14.29 14.88 4.02
C GLN A 262 14.97 13.52 3.82
N ASP A 263 15.23 13.18 2.57
CA ASP A 263 16.04 12.02 2.20
C ASP A 263 17.05 12.34 1.08
N ILE A 264 18.01 11.45 0.90
CA ILE A 264 18.81 11.34 -0.31
C ILE A 264 18.66 9.93 -0.90
N THR A 265 18.51 9.86 -2.22
CA THR A 265 18.24 8.63 -2.97
C THR A 265 19.33 8.39 -4.01
N TRP A 266 20.08 7.30 -3.89
CA TRP A 266 21.07 6.89 -4.88
C TRP A 266 20.46 5.91 -5.89
N TYR A 267 20.67 6.18 -7.18
CA TYR A 267 20.09 5.34 -8.22
C TYR A 267 20.94 5.26 -9.48
N TRP A 268 20.58 4.30 -10.34
CA TRP A 268 21.13 4.14 -11.67
C TRP A 268 20.23 4.81 -12.71
N SER A 269 20.73 5.85 -13.37
CA SER A 269 19.97 6.60 -14.37
C SER A 269 20.02 5.95 -15.75
N HIS A 270 18.96 6.15 -16.52
CA HIS A 270 18.92 5.88 -17.94
C HIS A 270 20.01 6.63 -18.72
N SER A 271 20.25 7.92 -18.41
CA SER A 271 21.11 8.78 -19.24
C SER A 271 21.69 10.03 -18.57
N LEU A 272 21.31 10.38 -17.34
CA LEU A 272 21.93 11.48 -16.62
C LEU A 272 23.36 11.11 -16.23
N ALA A 273 24.29 12.07 -16.24
CA ALA A 273 25.66 11.81 -15.83
C ALA A 273 25.74 11.42 -14.34
N PRO A 274 26.65 10.52 -13.93
CA PRO A 274 26.96 10.30 -12.52
C PRO A 274 27.27 11.61 -11.78
N GLU A 275 26.93 11.65 -10.49
CA GLU A 275 26.95 12.83 -9.61
C GLU A 275 25.96 13.96 -9.99
N THR A 276 25.13 13.77 -11.02
CA THR A 276 23.96 14.65 -11.21
C THR A 276 23.01 14.45 -10.04
N PHE A 277 22.51 15.54 -9.47
CA PHE A 277 21.46 15.49 -8.46
C PHE A 277 20.32 16.47 -8.76
N TYR A 278 19.11 16.11 -8.33
CA TYR A 278 17.90 16.90 -8.55
C TYR A 278 16.82 16.56 -7.51
N ARG A 279 15.91 17.50 -7.29
CA ARG A 279 14.73 17.29 -6.43
C ARG A 279 13.69 16.44 -7.14
N CYS A 280 13.05 15.54 -6.40
CA CYS A 280 11.98 14.69 -6.93
C CYS A 280 10.90 15.54 -7.65
N PRO A 281 10.53 15.21 -8.90
CA PRO A 281 9.56 15.99 -9.66
C PRO A 281 8.11 15.72 -9.22
N LEU A 282 7.87 14.80 -8.28
CA LEU A 282 6.52 14.46 -7.82
C LEU A 282 6.04 15.49 -6.78
N ALA A 283 4.78 15.91 -6.92
CA ALA A 283 4.18 16.88 -6.01
C ALA A 283 4.23 16.40 -4.55
N GLY A 284 4.76 17.25 -3.67
CA GLY A 284 4.96 16.95 -2.24
C GLY A 284 6.29 16.26 -1.96
N TRP A 285 6.80 15.44 -2.88
CA TRP A 285 8.13 14.82 -2.78
C TRP A 285 9.25 15.77 -3.19
N ASP A 286 8.95 16.80 -3.97
CA ASP A 286 9.87 17.91 -4.29
C ASP A 286 10.49 18.58 -3.06
N LYS A 287 9.87 18.40 -1.89
CA LYS A 287 10.30 18.94 -0.57
C LYS A 287 10.87 17.88 0.38
N VAL A 288 10.82 16.61 0.00
CA VAL A 288 11.35 15.48 0.76
C VAL A 288 12.59 14.89 0.09
N GLU A 289 12.50 14.49 -1.18
CA GLU A 289 13.48 13.62 -1.82
C GLU A 289 14.45 14.33 -2.78
N THR A 290 15.75 14.06 -2.62
CA THR A 290 16.81 14.42 -3.58
C THR A 290 17.41 13.16 -4.20
N HIS A 291 17.37 13.06 -5.51
CA HIS A 291 18.03 11.99 -6.25
C HIS A 291 19.48 12.33 -6.54
N ILE A 292 20.36 11.33 -6.46
CA ILE A 292 21.78 11.40 -6.83
C ILE A 292 22.07 10.22 -7.75
N VAL A 293 22.58 10.52 -8.95
CA VAL A 293 22.95 9.51 -9.94
C VAL A 293 24.30 8.91 -9.56
N VAL A 294 24.36 7.59 -9.36
CA VAL A 294 25.63 6.89 -9.06
C VAL A 294 26.15 6.15 -10.29
N GLN A 295 25.25 5.61 -11.11
CA GLN A 295 25.59 4.96 -12.38
C GLN A 295 24.64 5.43 -13.49
N SER A 296 25.05 5.27 -14.74
CA SER A 296 24.28 5.75 -15.89
C SER A 296 24.41 4.84 -17.10
N GLY A 297 23.39 4.81 -17.94
CA GLY A 297 23.38 4.06 -19.18
C GLY A 297 23.16 2.56 -18.98
N GLN A 298 23.43 1.78 -20.03
CA GLN A 298 23.22 0.33 -20.05
C GLN A 298 24.48 -0.48 -19.69
N ASP A 299 25.64 0.18 -19.65
CA ASP A 299 26.93 -0.49 -19.47
C ASP A 299 27.07 -1.02 -18.03
N GLY A 300 27.32 -2.32 -17.89
CA GLY A 300 27.43 -2.98 -16.57
C GLY A 300 26.10 -3.51 -16.03
N LEU A 301 24.97 -3.36 -16.74
CA LEU A 301 23.75 -4.08 -16.38
C LEU A 301 23.98 -5.60 -16.42
N GLY A 302 23.38 -6.31 -15.48
CA GLY A 302 23.56 -7.75 -15.27
C GLY A 302 24.74 -8.11 -14.35
N GLU A 303 25.52 -7.12 -13.91
CA GLU A 303 26.66 -7.30 -13.03
C GLU A 303 26.41 -6.68 -11.65
N TRP A 304 27.13 -7.17 -10.64
CA TRP A 304 27.13 -6.56 -9.31
C TRP A 304 28.09 -5.38 -9.27
N HIS A 305 27.63 -4.26 -8.72
CA HIS A 305 28.43 -3.07 -8.48
C HIS A 305 28.45 -2.77 -6.99
N GLU A 306 29.61 -2.38 -6.49
CA GLU A 306 29.85 -2.02 -5.09
C GLU A 306 30.04 -0.52 -5.00
N HIS A 307 29.40 0.10 -4.01
CA HIS A 307 29.41 1.53 -3.80
C HIS A 307 29.72 1.84 -2.35
N LYS A 308 30.49 2.91 -2.17
CA LYS A 308 30.78 3.51 -0.88
C LYS A 308 30.54 5.02 -0.97
N ARG A 309 29.65 5.54 -0.14
CA ARG A 309 29.22 6.95 -0.15
C ARG A 309 29.36 7.59 1.22
N ASN A 310 29.83 8.83 1.27
CA ASN A 310 29.81 9.63 2.48
C ASN A 310 28.48 10.40 2.57
N ILE A 311 27.63 10.00 3.52
CA ILE A 311 26.25 10.47 3.62
C ILE A 311 26.20 11.96 3.94
N PHE A 312 27.08 12.42 4.84
CA PHE A 312 27.17 13.83 5.22
C PHE A 312 27.52 14.72 4.01
N THR A 313 28.51 14.29 3.21
CA THR A 313 28.97 15.02 2.03
C THR A 313 27.87 15.08 0.97
N ASP A 314 27.26 13.93 0.67
CA ASP A 314 26.16 13.85 -0.30
C ASP A 314 24.98 14.75 0.11
N TYR A 315 24.59 14.73 1.39
CA TYR A 315 23.55 15.63 1.90
C TYR A 315 23.94 17.11 1.73
N SER A 316 25.12 17.49 2.22
CA SER A 316 25.56 18.89 2.21
C SER A 316 25.70 19.47 0.79
N THR A 317 26.02 18.62 -0.19
CA THR A 317 26.21 19.01 -1.58
C THR A 317 24.90 19.06 -2.36
N SER A 318 24.03 18.07 -2.18
CA SER A 318 22.86 17.86 -3.03
C SER A 318 21.56 18.44 -2.46
N VAL A 319 21.40 18.44 -1.13
CA VAL A 319 20.26 19.01 -0.42
C VAL A 319 20.62 20.40 0.10
N GLY A 320 21.76 20.50 0.79
CA GLY A 320 22.21 21.71 1.46
C GLY A 320 21.32 22.13 2.64
N GLY A 321 21.47 23.38 3.07
CA GLY A 321 20.70 23.94 4.18
C GLY A 321 21.17 23.48 5.57
N GLU A 322 20.23 23.37 6.52
CA GLU A 322 20.52 22.90 7.87
C GLU A 322 20.82 21.39 7.86
N MET A 323 21.99 21.01 8.38
CA MET A 323 22.39 19.61 8.45
C MET A 323 21.49 18.85 9.45
N PRO A 324 20.93 17.69 9.07
CA PRO A 324 20.23 16.82 10.00
C PRO A 324 21.19 16.25 11.04
N LYS A 325 20.64 15.80 12.17
CA LYS A 325 21.45 15.25 13.26
C LYS A 325 21.51 13.74 13.21
N LYS A 326 20.51 13.09 12.60
CA LYS A 326 20.36 11.65 12.61
C LYS A 326 19.85 11.12 11.27
N ILE A 327 20.29 9.91 10.98
CA ILE A 327 19.67 8.99 10.02
C ILE A 327 18.59 8.21 10.78
N VAL A 328 17.37 8.26 10.28
CA VAL A 328 16.18 7.64 10.90
C VAL A 328 15.62 6.46 10.12
N GLY A 329 16.16 6.20 8.93
CA GLY A 329 15.77 5.03 8.16
C GLY A 329 16.58 4.83 6.89
N VAL A 330 16.49 3.61 6.38
CA VAL A 330 16.94 3.24 5.03
C VAL A 330 15.75 2.76 4.23
N TRP A 331 15.64 3.22 2.99
CA TRP A 331 14.53 2.90 2.10
C TRP A 331 15.02 2.11 0.89
N PHE A 332 14.15 1.27 0.37
CA PHE A 332 14.24 0.80 -1.01
C PHE A 332 13.02 1.28 -1.78
N ILE A 333 13.26 1.84 -2.95
CA ILE A 333 12.24 2.41 -3.80
C ILE A 333 12.24 1.66 -5.12
N GLY A 334 11.05 1.35 -5.61
CA GLY A 334 10.85 0.90 -6.98
C GLY A 334 9.68 1.67 -7.55
N ASN A 335 9.87 2.27 -8.72
CA ASN A 335 8.83 2.98 -9.43
C ASN A 335 8.93 2.66 -10.93
N SER A 336 7.83 2.14 -11.48
CA SER A 336 7.64 2.01 -12.93
C SER A 336 6.23 2.42 -13.35
N MET A 337 5.58 3.29 -12.58
CA MET A 337 4.18 3.66 -12.81
C MET A 337 4.00 4.57 -14.03
N PHE A 338 5.01 5.36 -14.41
CA PHE A 338 4.85 6.40 -15.42
C PHE A 338 5.06 5.85 -16.83
N GLY A 339 6.22 5.24 -17.08
CA GLY A 339 6.59 4.62 -18.35
C GLY A 339 6.09 3.17 -18.50
N ARG A 340 5.55 2.56 -17.42
CA ARG A 340 4.96 1.20 -17.42
C ARG A 340 5.92 0.11 -17.92
N ARG A 341 7.22 0.29 -17.72
CA ARG A 341 8.23 -0.68 -18.12
C ARG A 341 8.72 -1.45 -16.91
N GLY A 342 8.55 -2.77 -16.94
CA GLY A 342 9.07 -3.59 -15.87
C GLY A 342 10.60 -3.51 -15.77
N ALA A 343 11.11 -3.53 -14.54
CA ALA A 343 12.52 -3.50 -14.20
C ALA A 343 12.85 -4.56 -13.13
N ASP A 344 14.15 -4.81 -12.94
CA ASP A 344 14.66 -5.88 -12.09
C ASP A 344 16.00 -5.45 -11.50
N ALA A 345 16.05 -5.38 -10.17
CA ALA A 345 17.26 -5.14 -9.41
C ALA A 345 17.32 -5.93 -8.10
N GLU A 346 18.55 -6.13 -7.63
CA GLU A 346 18.86 -6.68 -6.31
C GLU A 346 19.73 -5.71 -5.53
N PHE A 347 19.53 -5.65 -4.22
CA PHE A 347 20.36 -4.89 -3.30
C PHE A 347 20.82 -5.81 -2.16
N ALA A 348 22.12 -5.81 -1.87
CA ALA A 348 22.75 -6.68 -0.88
C ALA A 348 24.01 -6.02 -0.29
N ASN A 349 24.59 -6.65 0.73
CA ASN A 349 25.83 -6.18 1.38
C ASN A 349 25.77 -4.70 1.76
N ILE A 350 24.71 -4.33 2.48
CA ILE A 350 24.44 -2.94 2.84
C ILE A 350 24.77 -2.74 4.30
N SER A 351 25.61 -1.76 4.59
CA SER A 351 25.89 -1.31 5.95
C SER A 351 26.07 0.19 6.04
N VAL A 352 25.65 0.77 7.15
CA VAL A 352 25.96 2.16 7.52
C VAL A 352 27.03 2.13 8.60
N GLN A 353 28.11 2.88 8.41
CA GLN A 353 29.24 2.98 9.31
C GLN A 353 29.36 4.41 9.85
N ASP A 354 29.63 4.55 11.15
CA ASP A 354 30.09 5.80 11.75
C ASP A 354 31.21 5.50 12.76
N GLY A 355 32.44 5.90 12.40
CA GLY A 355 33.63 5.55 13.17
C GLY A 355 33.80 4.03 13.33
N ASN A 356 33.75 3.54 14.57
CA ASN A 356 33.87 2.11 14.90
C ASN A 356 32.52 1.38 14.94
N THR A 357 31.40 2.08 14.75
CA THR A 357 30.06 1.48 14.73
C THR A 357 29.69 1.12 13.31
N GLN A 358 29.30 -0.12 13.05
CA GLN A 358 28.77 -0.56 11.77
C GLN A 358 27.44 -1.27 12.00
N ILE A 359 26.43 -0.90 11.21
CA ILE A 359 25.10 -1.49 11.25
C ILE A 359 24.82 -2.10 9.89
N SER A 360 24.68 -3.43 9.86
CA SER A 360 24.20 -4.15 8.68
C SER A 360 22.70 -3.94 8.52
N ILE A 361 22.26 -3.65 7.29
CA ILE A 361 20.86 -3.37 7.00
C ILE A 361 20.02 -4.65 6.92
N PHE A 362 20.60 -5.72 6.38
CA PHE A 362 19.97 -7.04 6.39
C PHE A 362 20.51 -7.83 7.58
N ASP A 363 19.60 -8.42 8.35
CA ASP A 363 19.97 -9.33 9.41
C ASP A 363 20.57 -10.58 8.75
N THR A 364 21.72 -11.05 9.23
CA THR A 364 22.12 -12.43 8.97
C THR A 364 21.22 -13.29 9.84
N ASP A 365 20.40 -14.16 9.26
CA ASP A 365 19.59 -15.10 10.03
C ASP A 365 20.47 -15.70 11.14
N ALA A 366 20.05 -15.54 12.39
CA ALA A 366 20.68 -16.22 13.51
C ALA A 366 20.44 -17.72 13.31
N ASN A 367 21.48 -18.43 12.87
CA ASN A 367 21.48 -19.90 12.72
C ASN A 367 20.97 -20.61 13.98
#